data_AF-A0A257LUE0-F1
#
_entry.id   AF-A0A257LUE0-F1
#
_cell.length_a   1.000
_cell.length_b   1.000
_cell.length_c   1.000
_cell.angle_alpha   90.00
_cell.angle_beta   90.00
_cell.angle_gamma   90.00
#
_symmetry.space_group_name_H-M   'P 1'
#
loop_
_entity.id
_entity.type
_entity.pdbx_description
1 polymer ?
#
loop_
_entity_poly.entity_id
_entity_poly.type
_entity_poly.pdbx_seq_one_letter_code
_entity_poly.pdbx_strand_id
1 'polypeptide(L)'
;MGQNGRLLASVEGRHTSDAGEQFNLGLEYNLRNFFFLRYGYRFNIDEGGLSFGVGFVPPLGKLRLGIDYSFVDWGRLPDVQRVSTSIVF
;
A
#
# COMPACT_ATOMS: atom_id res chain seq x y z
N MET A 1 -22.85 9.07 13.00
CA MET A 1 -22.78 8.21 11.80
C MET A 1 -21.42 7.53 11.77
N GLY A 2 -21.33 6.27 12.21
CA GLY A 2 -20.07 5.53 12.26
C GLY A 2 -19.69 5.07 10.85
N GLN A 3 -18.64 5.65 10.27
CA GLN A 3 -18.15 5.26 8.96
C GLN A 3 -17.64 3.81 9.03
N ASN A 4 -18.34 2.89 8.35
CA ASN A 4 -18.01 1.47 8.38
C ASN A 4 -16.68 1.15 7.67
N GLY A 5 -16.22 2.01 6.77
CA GLY A 5 -14.91 1.94 6.13
C GLY A 5 -14.63 3.22 5.33
N ARG A 6 -13.37 3.47 5.01
CA ARG A 6 -12.89 4.60 4.20
C ARG A 6 -12.15 4.03 2.98
N LEU A 7 -12.54 4.46 1.79
CA LEU A 7 -11.81 4.18 0.56
C LEU A 7 -11.09 5.47 0.12
N LEU A 8 -9.83 5.34 -0.26
CA LEU A 8 -9.01 6.40 -0.79
C LEU A 8 -8.42 5.95 -2.12
N ALA A 9 -8.46 6.83 -3.10
CA ALA A 9 -7.78 6.67 -4.37
C ALA A 9 -6.82 7.86 -4.55
N SER A 10 -5.69 7.61 -5.20
CA SER A 10 -4.67 8.62 -5.44
C SER A 10 -4.03 8.39 -6.80
N VAL A 11 -3.73 9.47 -7.50
CA VAL A 11 -3.02 9.46 -8.77
C VAL A 11 -1.92 10.52 -8.69
N GLU A 12 -0.71 10.15 -9.06
CA GLU A 12 0.43 11.04 -9.17
C GLU A 12 1.07 10.87 -10.55
N GLY A 13 1.22 11.96 -11.29
CA GLY A 13 2.02 11.99 -12.53
C GLY A 13 3.37 12.63 -12.24
N ARG A 14 4.45 12.00 -12.71
CA ARG A 14 5.82 12.51 -12.61
C ARG A 14 6.45 12.55 -14.00
N HIS A 15 6.86 13.73 -14.43
CA HIS A 15 7.63 13.91 -15.64
C HIS A 15 9.11 14.05 -15.28
N THR A 16 9.97 13.19 -15.82
CA THR A 16 11.43 13.31 -15.67
C THR A 16 12.05 13.31 -17.05
N SER A 17 12.89 14.32 -17.34
CA SER A 17 13.46 14.56 -18.67
C SER A 17 14.21 13.36 -19.27
N ASP A 18 14.74 12.47 -18.44
CA ASP A 18 15.52 11.30 -18.88
C ASP A 18 14.73 9.97 -18.94
N ALA A 19 13.57 9.87 -18.26
CA ALA A 19 12.87 8.59 -18.04
C ALA A 19 11.41 8.58 -18.53
N GLY A 20 10.95 9.65 -19.18
CA GLY A 20 9.57 9.77 -19.66
C GLY A 20 8.55 10.13 -18.56
N GLU A 21 7.26 10.00 -18.90
CA GLU A 21 6.13 10.31 -18.02
C GLU A 21 5.71 9.08 -17.20
N GLN A 22 6.00 9.07 -15.91
CA GLN A 22 5.59 8.01 -15.00
C GLN A 22 4.28 8.37 -14.31
N PHE A 23 3.37 7.41 -14.19
CA PHE A 23 2.13 7.60 -13.42
C PHE A 23 2.03 6.57 -12.32
N ASN A 24 1.68 7.00 -11.11
CA ASN A 24 1.45 6.14 -9.97
C ASN A 24 -0.03 6.22 -9.61
N LEU A 25 -0.69 5.07 -9.56
CA LEU A 25 -2.04 4.91 -9.01
C LEU A 25 -1.96 4.19 -7.67
N GLY A 26 -2.67 4.70 -6.69
CA GLY A 26 -2.79 4.11 -5.36
C GLY A 26 -4.26 4.00 -4.95
N LEU A 27 -4.60 2.88 -4.32
CA LEU A 27 -5.90 2.62 -3.73
C LEU A 27 -5.68 2.10 -2.31
N GLU A 28 -6.34 2.71 -1.33
CA GLU A 28 -6.33 2.27 0.06
C GLU A 28 -7.76 2.11 0.57
N TYR A 29 -8.07 0.93 1.09
CA TYR A 29 -9.29 0.65 1.83
C TYR A 29 -8.96 0.45 3.31
N ASN A 30 -9.57 1.25 4.16
CA ASN A 30 -9.41 1.20 5.61
C ASN A 30 -10.75 0.85 6.24
N LEU A 31 -10.81 -0.31 6.89
CA LEU A 31 -11.97 -0.76 7.65
C LEU A 31 -11.77 -0.45 9.13
N ARG A 32 -12.46 0.58 9.61
CA ARG A 32 -12.52 1.00 11.02
C ARG A 32 -11.15 1.05 11.73
N ASN A 33 -10.10 1.41 11.00
CA ASN A 33 -8.73 1.55 11.48
C ASN A 33 -8.10 0.28 12.08
N PHE A 34 -8.71 -0.90 11.88
CA PHE A 34 -8.14 -2.19 12.30
C PHE A 34 -7.72 -3.06 11.12
N PHE A 35 -8.26 -2.83 9.93
CA PHE A 35 -7.88 -3.56 8.73
C PHE A 35 -7.63 -2.60 7.58
N PHE A 36 -6.53 -2.82 6.87
CA PHE A 36 -6.05 -1.98 5.79
C PHE A 36 -5.75 -2.84 4.59
N LEU A 37 -6.24 -2.44 3.42
CA LEU A 37 -5.92 -3.08 2.15
C LEU A 37 -5.39 -1.99 1.22
N ARG A 38 -4.23 -2.24 0.62
CA ARG A 38 -3.52 -1.29 -0.23
C ARG A 38 -3.21 -1.94 -1.55
N TYR A 39 -3.45 -1.21 -2.63
CA TYR A 39 -3.12 -1.60 -3.98
C TYR A 39 -2.45 -0.43 -4.67
N GLY A 40 -1.39 -0.71 -5.43
CA GLY A 40 -0.65 0.29 -6.17
C GLY A 40 -0.29 -0.23 -7.55
N TYR A 41 -0.29 0.65 -8.53
CA TYR A 41 0.19 0.36 -9.87
C TYR A 41 0.98 1.53 -10.42
N ARG A 42 2.12 1.23 -11.04
CA ARG A 42 2.96 2.22 -11.71
C ARG A 42 2.93 1.99 -13.22
N PHE A 43 2.59 3.02 -13.97
CA PHE A 43 2.54 3.03 -15.44
C PHE A 43 3.77 3.72 -16.01
N ASN A 44 4.14 3.34 -17.24
CA ASN A 44 5.31 3.86 -17.95
C ASN A 44 6.61 3.72 -17.16
N ILE A 45 6.78 2.57 -16.52
CA ILE A 45 8.07 2.13 -16.00
C ILE A 45 8.51 0.91 -16.79
N ASP A 46 9.81 0.82 -17.07
CA ASP A 46 10.37 -0.25 -17.90
C ASP A 46 10.26 -1.65 -17.24
N GLU A 47 10.11 -1.73 -15.91
CA GLU A 47 10.09 -2.99 -15.16
C GLU A 47 9.16 -2.95 -13.92
N GLY A 48 8.35 -4.00 -13.77
CA GLY A 48 7.43 -4.21 -12.63
C GLY A 48 6.33 -3.16 -12.55
N GLY A 49 5.73 -3.00 -11.36
CA GLY A 49 4.85 -1.87 -11.07
C GLY A 49 3.63 -2.16 -10.23
N LEU A 50 3.24 -3.43 -10.13
CA LEU A 50 2.16 -3.85 -9.24
C LEU A 50 2.65 -3.85 -7.79
N SER A 51 1.84 -3.33 -6.88
CA SER A 51 2.08 -3.40 -5.44
C SER A 51 0.78 -3.76 -4.73
N PHE A 52 0.89 -4.63 -3.74
CA PHE A 52 -0.23 -5.04 -2.91
C PHE A 52 0.20 -5.02 -1.45
N GLY A 53 -0.70 -4.66 -0.55
CA GLY A 53 -0.44 -4.70 0.88
C GLY A 53 -1.69 -4.93 1.69
N VAL A 54 -1.54 -5.62 2.81
CA VAL A 54 -2.58 -5.84 3.80
C VAL A 54 -2.02 -5.54 5.18
N GLY A 55 -2.81 -4.84 6.00
CA GLY A 55 -2.46 -4.47 7.36
C GLY A 55 -3.57 -4.87 8.32
N PHE A 56 -3.20 -5.37 9.50
CA PHE A 56 -4.12 -5.75 10.55
C PHE A 56 -3.65 -5.20 11.90
N VAL A 57 -4.52 -4.45 12.56
CA VAL A 57 -4.26 -3.74 13.83
C VAL A 57 -5.44 -3.97 14.79
N PRO A 58 -5.48 -5.09 15.53
CA PRO A 58 -6.59 -5.38 16.43
C PRO A 58 -6.70 -4.31 17.54
N PRO A 59 -7.92 -3.90 17.92
CA PRO A 59 -8.14 -2.92 18.98
C PRO A 59 -7.98 -3.56 20.37
N LEU A 60 -6.74 -3.69 20.86
CA LEU A 60 -6.40 -4.28 22.16
C LEU A 60 -6.36 -3.23 23.30
N GLY A 61 -7.35 -2.34 23.32
CA GLY A 61 -7.43 -1.27 24.32
C GLY A 61 -6.35 -0.20 24.13
N LYS A 62 -5.42 -0.10 25.09
CA LYS A 62 -4.29 0.87 25.04
C LYS A 62 -3.12 0.36 24.20
N LEU A 63 -2.96 -0.95 24.09
CA LEU A 63 -1.93 -1.56 23.27
C LEU A 63 -2.44 -1.69 21.83
N ARG A 64 -1.63 -1.28 20.85
CA ARG A 64 -1.88 -1.57 19.44
C ARG A 64 -0.75 -2.43 18.90
N LEU A 65 -1.09 -3.63 18.48
CA LEU A 65 -0.22 -4.51 17.71
C LEU A 65 -0.62 -4.34 16.24
N GLY A 66 0.34 -4.10 15.36
CA GLY A 66 0.09 -4.02 13.93
C GLY A 66 0.93 -5.06 13.19
N ILE A 67 0.33 -5.74 12.22
CA ILE A 67 1.03 -6.61 11.29
C ILE A 67 0.72 -6.10 9.90
N ASP A 68 1.75 -5.82 9.11
CA ASP A 68 1.62 -5.40 7.71
C ASP A 68 2.39 -6.38 6.82
N TYR A 69 1.74 -6.81 5.75
CA TYR A 69 2.36 -7.58 4.67
C TYR A 69 2.27 -6.79 3.38
N SER A 70 3.38 -6.69 2.65
CA SER A 70 3.46 -5.97 1.39
C SER A 70 4.20 -6.80 0.35
N PHE A 71 3.63 -6.86 -0.84
CA PHE A 71 4.18 -7.49 -2.03
C PHE A 71 4.41 -6.41 -3.10
N VAL A 72 5.54 -6.47 -3.80
CA VAL A 72 5.84 -5.59 -4.93
C VAL A 72 6.43 -6.42 -6.05
N ASP A 73 5.79 -6.33 -7.22
CA ASP A 73 6.30 -6.90 -8.45
C ASP A 73 7.37 -5.98 -9.05
N TRP A 74 8.55 -6.55 -9.27
CA TRP A 74 9.71 -5.88 -9.88
C TRP A 74 9.98 -6.37 -11.31
N GLY A 75 9.08 -7.17 -11.90
CA GLY A 75 9.19 -7.63 -13.28
C GLY A 75 10.33 -8.62 -13.48
N ARG A 76 11.48 -8.15 -13.98
CA ARG A 76 12.64 -9.00 -14.31
C ARG A 76 13.44 -9.43 -13.08
N LEU A 77 13.31 -8.70 -11.97
CA LEU A 77 13.88 -9.08 -10.68
C LEU A 77 12.89 -9.93 -9.86
N PRO A 78 13.40 -10.74 -8.91
CA PRO A 78 12.54 -11.46 -7.97
C PRO A 78 11.58 -10.51 -7.26
N ASP A 79 10.35 -10.97 -7.05
CA ASP A 79 9.35 -10.20 -6.32
C ASP A 79 9.81 -9.90 -4.89
N VAL A 80 9.37 -8.75 -4.38
CA VAL A 80 9.73 -8.29 -3.04
C VAL A 80 8.56 -8.46 -2.10
N GLN A 81 8.72 -9.36 -1.14
CA GLN A 81 7.79 -9.58 -0.05
C GLN A 81 8.35 -8.99 1.24
N ARG A 82 7.55 -8.22 1.96
CA ARG A 82 7.91 -7.60 3.23
C ARG A 82 6.85 -7.90 4.27
N VAL A 83 7.30 -8.36 5.43
CA VAL A 83 6.47 -8.50 6.64
C VAL A 83 6.98 -7.49 7.65
N SER A 84 6.08 -6.72 8.23
CA SER A 84 6.37 -5.75 9.28
C SER A 84 5.48 -6.01 10.48
N THR A 85 6.01 -5.75 11.67
CA THR A 85 5.26 -5.84 12.92
C THR A 85 5.52 -4.59 13.74
N SER A 86 4.47 -3.99 14.27
CA SER A 86 4.53 -2.77 15.06
C SER A 86 3.83 -2.96 16.40
N ILE A 87 4.36 -2.29 17.41
CA ILE A 87 3.82 -2.28 18.78
C ILE A 87 3.79 -0.82 19.21
N VAL A 88 2.61 -0.32 19.61
CA VAL A 88 2.40 1.05 20.06
C VAL A 88 1.71 1.03 21.42
N PHE A 89 2.21 1.84 22.37
CA PHE A 89 1.78 1.95 23.76
C PHE A 89 1.34 3.37 24.12
#